data_AF-A0A0C2G593-F1
#
_entry.id   AF-A0A0C2G593-F1
#
_cell.length_a   1.000
_cell.length_b   1.000
_cell.length_c   1.000
_cell.angle_alpha   90.00
_cell.angle_beta   90.00
_cell.angle_gamma   90.00
#
_symmetry.space_group_name_H-M   'P 1'
#
loop_
_entity.id
_entity.type
_entity.pdbx_description
1 polymer ?
#
loop_
_entity_poly.entity_id
_entity_poly.type
_entity_poly.pdbx_seq_one_letter_code
_entity_poly.pdbx_strand_id
1 'polypeptide(L)'
;MLEAALCHQRYVVHDQKSARNVFPTPPSSPTPEHRLILTNFVYRTESEYNQRAHDDFVCLAKLRAQGRTIVGQINVANIAFTKEVAIRYTTNDWASYDEVAASYGHNVFGANNVDAFVFSLMLPTDMKVSEVIVFYY
;
A
#
# COMPACT_ATOMS: atom_id res chain seq x y z
N MET A 1 21.84 -14.26 -6.69
CA MET A 1 20.93 -13.13 -6.91
C MET A 1 19.55 -13.73 -7.03
N LEU A 2 18.71 -13.59 -6.01
CA LEU A 2 17.29 -13.91 -6.15
C LEU A 2 16.73 -12.88 -7.13
N GLU A 3 16.11 -13.33 -8.21
CA GLU A 3 15.34 -12.45 -9.08
C GLU A 3 14.28 -11.75 -8.21
N ALA A 4 14.30 -10.42 -8.17
CA ALA A 4 13.30 -9.65 -7.43
C ALA A 4 11.92 -10.01 -8.00
N ALA A 5 11.04 -10.59 -7.18
CA ALA A 5 9.68 -10.84 -7.61
C ALA A 5 8.94 -9.50 -7.66
N LEU A 6 8.66 -9.04 -8.87
CA LEU A 6 8.00 -7.77 -9.11
C LEU A 6 6.49 -7.95 -9.14
N CYS A 7 5.83 -7.58 -8.04
CA CYS A 7 4.39 -7.38 -8.07
C CYS A 7 4.08 -6.04 -8.76
N HIS A 8 3.87 -6.06 -10.08
CA HIS A 8 3.47 -4.88 -10.84
C HIS A 8 2.00 -4.49 -10.59
N GLN A 9 1.59 -4.37 -9.33
CA GLN A 9 0.31 -3.78 -8.97
C GLN A 9 0.48 -2.26 -8.86
N ARG A 10 -0.06 -1.54 -9.84
CA ARG A 10 -0.07 -0.07 -9.87
C ARG A 10 -1.33 0.45 -9.19
N TYR A 11 -1.13 1.28 -8.17
CA TYR A 11 -2.23 1.98 -7.52
C TYR A 11 -2.08 3.47 -7.73
N VAL A 12 -3.18 4.11 -8.10
CA VAL A 12 -3.23 5.56 -8.24
C VAL A 12 -3.85 6.12 -6.98
N VAL A 13 -3.21 7.15 -6.42
CA VAL A 13 -3.66 7.81 -5.20
C VAL A 13 -3.96 9.26 -5.53
N HIS A 14 -5.15 9.71 -5.15
CA HIS A 14 -5.58 11.09 -5.33
C HIS A 14 -5.76 11.78 -3.98
N ASP A 15 -5.32 13.03 -3.88
CA ASP A 15 -5.67 13.89 -2.76
C ASP A 15 -7.06 14.53 -3.01
N GLN A 16 -8.03 14.25 -2.15
CA GLN A 16 -9.33 14.91 -2.19
C GLN A 16 -9.52 15.79 -0.96
N LYS A 17 -9.84 17.08 -1.19
CA LYS A 17 -10.37 17.95 -0.14
C LYS A 17 -11.73 17.44 0.32
N SER A 18 -11.85 17.13 1.61
CA SER A 18 -13.12 16.77 2.22
C SER A 18 -14.10 17.94 2.12
N ALA A 19 -15.11 17.84 1.24
CA ALA A 19 -16.24 18.77 1.22
C ALA A 19 -17.25 18.32 2.28
N ARG A 20 -17.32 19.02 3.41
CA ARG A 20 -18.35 18.74 4.43
C ARG A 20 -19.70 19.32 4.01
N ASN A 21 -20.76 18.52 4.18
CA ASN A 21 -22.12 19.01 4.29
C ASN A 21 -22.17 20.04 5.43
N VAL A 22 -22.62 21.26 5.11
CA VAL A 22 -22.64 22.41 6.01
C VAL A 22 -23.69 22.20 7.10
N PHE A 23 -23.27 21.75 8.28
CA PHE A 23 -24.03 21.96 9.51
C PHE A 23 -23.31 23.03 10.34
N PRO A 24 -24.01 24.07 10.83
CA PRO A 24 -23.38 25.14 11.58
C PRO A 24 -22.95 24.62 12.96
N THR A 25 -21.64 24.49 13.19
CA THR A 25 -21.07 24.25 14.52
C THR A 25 -20.13 25.40 14.92
N PRO A 26 -20.05 25.73 16.24
CA PRO A 26 -19.39 26.93 16.77
C PRO A 26 -17.84 26.91 16.63
N PRO A 27 -17.14 28.05 16.88
CA PRO A 27 -15.83 28.34 16.30
C PRO A 27 -14.70 27.58 17.02
N SER A 28 -14.53 26.33 16.66
CA SER A 28 -13.23 25.64 16.72
C SER A 28 -12.88 25.28 15.30
N SER A 29 -12.10 26.16 14.66
CA SER A 29 -11.73 26.09 13.25
C SER A 29 -11.28 24.68 12.86
N PRO A 30 -12.07 23.91 12.09
CA PRO A 30 -11.61 22.64 11.56
C PRO A 30 -10.77 22.96 10.33
N THR A 31 -9.46 22.77 10.40
CA THR A 31 -8.59 22.75 9.22
C THR A 31 -9.17 21.80 8.17
N PRO A 32 -9.22 22.17 6.87
CA PRO A 32 -9.64 21.27 5.81
C PRO A 32 -8.79 20.00 5.84
N GLU A 33 -9.39 18.87 6.16
CA GLU A 33 -8.69 17.59 6.17
C GLU A 33 -8.60 17.06 4.74
N HIS A 34 -7.37 16.83 4.30
CA HIS A 34 -7.05 16.18 3.04
C HIS A 34 -7.16 14.66 3.25
N ARG A 35 -7.90 13.96 2.38
CA ARG A 35 -8.04 12.50 2.43
C ARG A 35 -7.56 11.90 1.11
N LEU A 36 -6.64 10.95 1.23
CA LEU A 36 -6.21 10.16 0.08
C LEU A 36 -7.29 9.15 -0.35
N ILE A 37 -7.50 9.06 -1.66
CA ILE A 37 -8.37 8.06 -2.31
C ILE A 37 -7.49 7.10 -3.09
N LEU A 38 -7.61 5.82 -2.78
CA LEU A 38 -6.98 4.73 -3.53
C LEU A 38 -7.91 4.34 -4.69
N THR A 39 -7.47 4.54 -5.93
CA THR A 39 -8.19 4.07 -7.13
C THR A 39 -7.56 2.79 -7.66
N ASN A 40 -8.38 1.95 -8.29
CA ASN A 40 -7.99 0.67 -8.88
C ASN A 40 -7.49 -0.41 -7.90
N PHE A 41 -7.73 -0.26 -6.59
CA PHE A 41 -7.55 -1.37 -5.65
C PHE A 41 -8.71 -2.37 -5.78
N VAL A 42 -8.47 -3.47 -6.50
CA VAL A 42 -9.43 -4.57 -6.63
C VAL A 42 -9.42 -5.38 -5.33
N TYR A 43 -10.47 -5.21 -4.54
CA TYR A 43 -10.67 -6.04 -3.35
C TYR A 43 -11.00 -7.48 -3.77
N ARG A 44 -10.13 -8.41 -3.38
CA ARG A 44 -10.27 -9.85 -3.56
C ARG A 44 -10.55 -10.54 -2.24
N THR A 45 -10.91 -11.82 -2.32
CA THR A 45 -10.99 -12.69 -1.15
C THR A 45 -9.61 -13.00 -0.59
N GLU A 46 -9.54 -13.40 0.69
CA GLU A 46 -8.26 -13.74 1.33
C GLU A 46 -7.56 -14.91 0.63
N SER A 47 -8.30 -15.92 0.18
CA SER A 47 -7.76 -17.07 -0.55
C SER A 47 -7.12 -16.65 -1.88
N GLU A 48 -7.71 -15.70 -2.61
CA GLU A 48 -7.14 -15.20 -3.86
C GLU A 48 -5.82 -14.44 -3.64
N TYR A 49 -5.71 -13.65 -2.58
CA TYR A 49 -4.45 -12.96 -2.26
C TYR A 49 -3.35 -13.96 -1.87
N ASN A 50 -3.72 -15.01 -1.13
CA ASN A 50 -2.78 -16.06 -0.74
C ASN A 50 -2.32 -16.87 -1.95
N GLN A 51 -3.25 -17.22 -2.86
CA GLN A 51 -2.90 -17.90 -4.10
C GLN A 51 -1.96 -17.06 -4.97
N ARG A 52 -2.21 -15.76 -5.10
CA ARG A 52 -1.30 -14.85 -5.82
C ARG A 52 0.06 -14.74 -5.17
N ALA A 53 0.12 -14.65 -3.84
CA ALA A 53 1.40 -14.66 -3.14
C ALA A 53 2.16 -15.97 -3.38
N HIS A 54 1.48 -17.09 -3.56
CA HIS A 54 2.12 -18.35 -3.98
C HIS A 54 2.62 -18.32 -5.42
N ASP A 55 1.77 -17.88 -6.36
CA ASP A 55 2.06 -17.93 -7.79
C ASP A 55 3.11 -16.89 -8.22
N ASP A 56 3.00 -15.67 -7.68
CA ASP A 56 3.81 -14.50 -8.02
C ASP A 56 4.87 -14.18 -6.96
N PHE A 57 5.03 -15.05 -5.93
CA PHE A 57 5.86 -14.86 -4.72
C PHE A 57 5.46 -13.69 -3.80
N VAL A 58 4.70 -12.72 -4.30
CA VAL A 58 4.30 -11.52 -3.58
C VAL A 58 2.95 -11.00 -4.08
N CYS A 59 2.12 -10.51 -3.17
CA CYS A 59 0.85 -9.87 -3.50
C CYS A 59 0.49 -8.77 -2.49
N LEU A 60 0.07 -7.58 -2.95
CA LEU A 60 -0.53 -6.60 -2.05
C LEU A 60 -1.94 -7.07 -1.68
N ALA A 61 -2.13 -7.46 -0.42
CA ALA A 61 -3.37 -8.05 0.07
C ALA A 61 -4.33 -7.02 0.63
N LYS A 62 -3.80 -5.98 1.29
CA LYS A 62 -4.62 -4.94 1.92
C LYS A 62 -3.97 -3.59 1.69
N LEU A 63 -4.77 -2.59 1.38
CA LEU A 63 -4.33 -1.20 1.27
C LEU A 63 -5.42 -0.28 1.84
N ARG A 64 -5.02 0.63 2.71
CA ARG A 64 -5.92 1.61 3.32
C ARG A 64 -5.23 2.96 3.38
N ALA A 65 -6.01 4.02 3.17
CA ALA A 65 -5.58 5.38 3.40
C ALA A 65 -6.15 5.90 4.72
N GLN A 66 -5.31 6.54 5.53
CA GLN A 66 -5.69 7.26 6.74
C GLN A 66 -5.05 8.65 6.72
N GLY A 67 -5.86 9.68 6.42
CA GLY A 67 -5.35 11.03 6.16
C GLY A 67 -4.40 11.02 4.96
N ARG A 68 -3.11 11.31 5.21
CA ARG A 68 -2.02 11.30 4.23
C ARG A 68 -1.10 10.07 4.33
N THR A 69 -1.47 9.10 5.16
CA THR A 69 -0.70 7.87 5.33
C THR A 69 -1.41 6.73 4.61
N ILE A 70 -0.66 5.98 3.83
CA ILE A 70 -1.07 4.72 3.22
C ILE A 70 -0.49 3.59 4.06
N VAL A 71 -1.35 2.71 4.53
CA VAL A 71 -0.97 1.50 5.25
C VAL A 71 -1.38 0.31 4.44
N GLY A 72 -0.51 -0.68 4.32
CA GLY A 72 -0.80 -1.89 3.57
C GLY A 72 -0.21 -3.15 4.16
N GLN A 73 -0.75 -4.27 3.70
CA GLN A 73 -0.27 -5.61 3.97
C GLN A 73 0.11 -6.28 2.65
N ILE A 74 1.32 -6.83 2.60
CA ILE A 74 1.89 -7.57 1.49
C ILE A 74 2.00 -9.02 1.93
N ASN A 75 1.34 -9.93 1.21
CA ASN A 75 1.50 -11.35 1.40
C ASN A 75 2.67 -11.84 0.56
N VAL A 76 3.54 -12.65 1.14
CA VAL A 76 4.82 -13.07 0.57
C VAL A 76 4.98 -14.58 0.76
N ALA A 77 5.36 -15.30 -0.30
CA ALA A 77 5.68 -16.71 -0.20
C ALA A 77 6.89 -16.95 0.71
N ASN A 78 6.74 -17.85 1.69
CA ASN A 78 7.78 -18.22 2.62
C ASN A 78 8.76 -19.25 2.03
N ILE A 79 9.56 -18.81 1.05
CA ILE A 79 10.56 -19.65 0.35
C ILE A 79 11.98 -19.55 0.91
N ALA A 80 12.21 -18.64 1.86
CA ALA A 80 13.51 -18.32 2.42
C ALA A 80 13.34 -17.66 3.79
N PHE A 81 14.29 -17.89 4.70
CA PHE A 81 14.26 -17.31 6.05
C PHE A 81 14.46 -15.79 6.04
N THR A 82 15.38 -15.30 5.22
CA THR A 82 15.63 -13.86 5.05
C THR A 82 14.82 -13.35 3.88
N LYS A 83 14.07 -12.27 4.11
CA LYS A 83 13.17 -11.64 3.15
C LYS A 83 13.31 -10.14 3.25
N GLU A 84 13.51 -9.47 2.13
CA GLU A 84 13.53 -8.01 2.08
C GLU A 84 12.37 -7.53 1.22
N VAL A 85 11.45 -6.78 1.83
CA VAL A 85 10.22 -6.35 1.17
C VAL A 85 10.20 -4.84 1.18
N ALA A 86 10.02 -4.22 0.01
CA ALA A 86 10.01 -2.77 -0.10
C ALA A 86 8.92 -2.29 -1.06
N ILE A 87 8.37 -1.13 -0.77
CA ILE A 87 7.35 -0.49 -1.58
C ILE A 87 8.04 0.68 -2.26
N ARG A 88 7.95 0.75 -3.59
CA ARG A 88 8.38 1.95 -4.32
C ARG A 88 7.17 2.77 -4.69
N TYR A 89 7.31 4.07 -4.57
CA TYR A 89 6.27 4.99 -5.02
C TYR A 89 6.90 6.14 -5.76
N THR A 90 6.11 6.75 -6.64
CA THR A 90 6.50 7.91 -7.42
C THR A 90 5.41 8.97 -7.39
N THR A 91 5.86 10.18 -7.57
CA THR A 91 5.08 11.42 -7.55
C THR A 91 5.17 12.18 -8.87
N ASN A 92 5.97 11.67 -9.81
CA ASN A 92 6.40 12.36 -11.03
C ASN A 92 6.52 11.41 -12.22
N ASP A 93 5.50 10.57 -12.44
CA ASP A 93 5.43 9.65 -13.60
C ASP A 93 6.67 8.75 -13.75
N TRP A 94 7.19 8.22 -12.64
CA TRP A 94 8.40 7.37 -12.56
C TRP A 94 9.72 8.05 -12.96
N ALA A 95 9.75 9.38 -13.11
CA ALA A 95 11.02 10.10 -13.33
C ALA A 95 11.96 9.98 -12.12
N SER A 96 11.41 9.90 -10.91
CA SER A 96 12.09 9.43 -9.70
C SER A 96 11.17 8.53 -8.88
N TYR A 97 11.75 7.77 -7.95
CA TYR A 97 11.00 6.96 -7.01
C TYR A 97 11.64 7.03 -5.63
N ASP A 98 10.80 6.81 -4.62
CA ASP A 98 11.19 6.64 -3.23
C ASP A 98 10.83 5.23 -2.79
N GLU A 99 11.53 4.70 -1.79
CA GLU A 99 11.30 3.37 -1.25
C GLU A 99 10.93 3.40 0.24
N VAL A 100 10.05 2.49 0.64
CA VAL A 100 9.71 2.24 2.05
C VAL A 100 9.84 0.75 2.33
N ALA A 101 10.66 0.39 3.32
CA ALA A 101 10.76 -0.99 3.77
C ALA A 101 9.46 -1.44 4.46
N ALA A 102 9.00 -2.64 4.12
CA ALA A 102 7.95 -3.32 4.88
C ALA A 102 8.58 -4.15 5.99
N SER A 103 7.91 -4.20 7.13
CA SER A 103 8.32 -5.02 8.27
C SER A 103 7.52 -6.30 8.33
N TYR A 104 8.15 -7.39 8.76
CA TYR A 104 7.43 -8.63 9.04
C TYR A 104 6.33 -8.37 10.08
N GLY A 105 5.11 -8.82 9.77
CA GLY A 105 3.96 -8.70 10.65
C GLY A 105 3.62 -10.03 11.33
N HIS A 106 3.22 -11.02 10.53
CA HIS A 106 2.78 -12.34 11.01
C HIS A 106 2.73 -13.35 9.85
N ASN A 107 2.68 -14.64 10.14
CA ASN A 107 2.31 -15.65 9.15
C ASN A 107 0.79 -15.61 8.90
N VAL A 108 0.38 -15.66 7.64
CA VAL A 108 -1.03 -15.55 7.25
C VAL A 108 -1.79 -16.81 7.69
N PHE A 109 -2.81 -16.63 8.55
CA PHE A 109 -3.62 -17.74 9.03
C PHE A 109 -4.40 -18.40 7.88
N GLY A 110 -4.41 -19.73 7.83
CA GLY A 110 -5.11 -20.49 6.78
C GLY A 110 -4.42 -20.48 5.40
N ALA A 111 -3.24 -19.87 5.29
CA ALA A 111 -2.36 -19.99 4.13
C ALA A 111 -1.13 -20.83 4.48
N ASN A 112 -0.76 -21.78 3.64
CA ASN A 112 0.44 -22.57 3.86
C ASN A 112 1.64 -21.75 3.40
N ASN A 113 2.67 -21.54 4.24
CA ASN A 113 3.92 -20.87 3.82
C ASN A 113 3.71 -19.48 3.19
N VAL A 114 2.83 -18.64 3.76
CA VAL A 114 2.69 -17.24 3.36
C VAL A 114 2.88 -16.34 4.57
N ASP A 115 3.80 -15.38 4.46
CA ASP A 115 4.07 -14.37 5.46
C ASP A 115 3.39 -13.05 5.09
N ALA A 116 2.92 -12.31 6.08
CA ALA A 116 2.39 -10.96 5.94
C ALA A 116 3.43 -9.94 6.38
N PHE A 117 3.81 -9.08 5.46
CA PHE A 117 4.61 -7.88 5.69
C PHE A 117 3.70 -6.67 5.71
N VAL A 118 4.02 -5.68 6.55
CA VAL A 118 3.23 -4.45 6.71
C VAL A 118 4.09 -3.24 6.47
N PHE A 119 3.51 -2.20 5.87
CA PHE A 119 4.19 -0.93 5.64
C PHE A 119 3.28 0.25 5.95
N SER A 120 3.93 1.39 6.15
CA SER A 120 3.30 2.69 6.34
C SER A 120 4.07 3.71 5.52
N LEU A 121 3.39 4.35 4.58
CA LEU A 121 3.93 5.35 3.67
C LEU A 121 3.20 6.67 3.91
N MET A 122 3.92 7.73 4.25
CA MET A 122 3.35 9.08 4.33
C MET A 122 3.60 9.83 3.01
N LEU A 123 2.54 10.29 2.36
CA LEU A 123 2.66 11.08 1.14
C LEU A 123 2.92 12.57 1.43
N PRO A 124 3.72 13.27 0.60
CA PRO A 124 3.91 14.71 0.70
C PRO A 124 2.61 15.51 0.52
N THR A 125 2.55 16.71 1.12
CA THR A 125 1.35 17.59 1.18
C THR A 125 0.88 18.16 -0.14
N ASP A 126 1.77 18.31 -1.10
CA ASP A 126 1.61 19.04 -2.37
C ASP A 126 1.36 18.11 -3.57
N MET A 127 1.12 16.83 -3.28
CA MET A 127 0.91 15.79 -4.27
C MET A 127 -0.48 15.85 -4.91
N LYS A 128 -0.52 15.90 -6.25
CA LYS A 128 -1.79 15.85 -7.01
C LYS A 128 -2.23 14.42 -7.34
N VAL A 129 -1.29 13.57 -7.76
CA VAL A 129 -1.51 12.16 -8.10
C VAL A 129 -0.20 11.41 -7.81
N SER A 130 -0.26 10.25 -7.18
CA SER A 130 0.91 9.37 -7.01
C SER A 130 0.62 7.96 -7.50
N GLU A 131 1.62 7.30 -8.07
CA GLU A 131 1.59 5.88 -8.39
C GLU A 131 2.42 5.07 -7.38
N VAL A 132 1.86 3.97 -6.88
CA VAL A 132 2.54 3.05 -5.94
C VAL A 132 2.72 1.68 -6.59
N ILE A 133 3.93 1.12 -6.50
CA ILE A 133 4.27 -0.25 -6.94
C ILE A 133 4.98 -1.00 -5.80
N VAL A 134 4.68 -2.29 -5.64
CA VAL A 134 5.24 -3.13 -4.58
C VAL A 134 6.36 -4.02 -5.11
N PHE A 135 7.49 -4.07 -4.40
CA PHE A 135 8.67 -4.85 -4.77
C PHE A 135 9.00 -5.88 -3.68
N TYR A 136 9.49 -7.05 -4.09
CA TYR A 136 9.99 -8.11 -3.21
C TYR A 136 11.39 -8.53 -3.67
N TYR A 137 12.34 -8.61 -2.72
CA TYR A 137 13.74 -9.02 -2.94
C TYR A 137 14.08 -10.30 -2.17
#